data_AF-B9XLS1-F1
#
_entry.id   AF-B9XLS1-F1
#
_cell.length_a   1.000
_cell.length_b   1.000
_cell.length_c   1.000
_cell.angle_alpha   90.00
_cell.angle_beta   90.00
_cell.angle_gamma   90.00
#
_symmetry.space_group_name_H-M   'P 1'
#
loop_
_entity.id
_entity.type
_entity.pdbx_description
1 polymer ?
#
loop_
_entity_poly.entity_id
_entity_poly.type
_entity_poly.pdbx_seq_one_letter_code
_entity_poly.pdbx_strand_id
1 'polypeptide(L)'
;MSPVTHFLIGWVTANATDLNRRDRAIVTIAGIIPDLDGVGIVAEILTHHSPKPLTWWSDYHHVLGHNIGFCFLVVLVAVFLATQKWKAAMLTCLSFHLHLLCDLVGARGPDLHQWPIPYLLPFSNAWQWTWSGQWALNAWPNMLITMVALVITFRLAWKRGYSPLEMFSSKADRTFIATLRQRFPSVDT
;
A
#
# COMPACT_ATOMS: atom_id res chain seq x y z
N MET A 1 8.55 -1.63 -3.29
CA MET A 1 8.06 -2.88 -2.69
C MET A 1 6.87 -3.38 -3.50
N SER A 2 6.40 -4.63 -3.35
CA SER A 2 5.25 -5.08 -4.15
C SER A 2 3.93 -4.47 -3.65
N PRO A 3 2.97 -4.16 -4.55
CA PRO A 3 1.65 -3.65 -4.18
C PRO A 3 0.87 -4.58 -3.22
N VAL A 4 1.12 -5.90 -3.30
CA VAL A 4 0.54 -6.88 -2.36
C VAL A 4 1.04 -6.65 -0.93
N THR A 5 2.32 -6.33 -0.76
CA THR A 5 2.87 -6.09 0.58
C THR A 5 2.34 -4.78 1.16
N HIS A 6 2.29 -3.74 0.33
CA HIS A 6 1.66 -2.47 0.63
C HIS A 6 0.19 -2.62 1.07
N PHE A 7 -0.58 -3.48 0.37
CA PHE A 7 -1.96 -3.81 0.75
C PHE A 7 -2.05 -4.45 2.13
N LEU A 8 -1.21 -5.45 2.41
CA LEU A 8 -1.19 -6.14 3.69
C LEU A 8 -0.78 -5.19 4.83
N ILE A 9 0.25 -4.37 4.64
CA ILE A 9 0.68 -3.37 5.61
C ILE A 9 -0.42 -2.33 5.85
N GLY A 10 -1.08 -1.86 4.79
CA GLY A 10 -2.22 -0.94 4.91
C GLY A 10 -3.37 -1.55 5.70
N TRP A 11 -3.69 -2.83 5.47
CA TRP A 11 -4.73 -3.53 6.21
C TRP A 11 -4.36 -3.77 7.68
N VAL A 12 -3.10 -4.12 7.96
CA VAL A 12 -2.58 -4.23 9.34
C VAL A 12 -2.67 -2.89 10.05
N THR A 13 -2.29 -1.80 9.39
CA THR A 13 -2.40 -0.42 9.90
C THR A 13 -3.85 -0.06 10.22
N ALA A 14 -4.79 -0.40 9.33
CA ALA A 14 -6.22 -0.20 9.56
C ALA A 14 -6.77 -0.92 10.80
N ASN A 15 -6.08 -1.97 11.25
CA ASN A 15 -6.43 -2.73 12.43
C ASN A 15 -5.73 -2.23 13.71
N ALA A 16 -4.92 -1.17 13.66
CA ALA A 16 -4.28 -0.60 14.86
C ALA A 16 -5.31 -0.03 15.86
N THR A 17 -6.51 0.33 15.40
CA THR A 17 -7.61 0.80 16.25
C THR A 17 -8.93 0.12 15.87
N ASP A 18 -9.98 0.36 16.64
CA ASP A 18 -11.32 -0.09 16.28
C ASP A 18 -11.92 0.84 15.22
N LEU A 19 -12.05 0.29 14.01
CA LEU A 19 -12.60 0.93 12.81
C LEU A 19 -13.76 0.11 12.27
N ASN A 20 -14.75 0.75 11.66
CA ASN A 20 -15.77 0.03 10.89
C ASN A 20 -15.18 -0.46 9.55
N ARG A 21 -15.89 -1.35 8.85
CA ARG A 21 -15.44 -1.94 7.58
C ARG A 21 -15.09 -0.90 6.51
N ARG A 22 -15.87 0.19 6.42
CA ARG A 22 -15.65 1.25 5.44
C ARG A 22 -14.34 1.99 5.73
N ASP A 23 -14.15 2.41 6.97
CA ASP A 23 -12.96 3.15 7.38
C ASP A 23 -11.70 2.27 7.28
N ARG A 24 -11.80 0.96 7.58
CA ARG A 24 -10.71 0.01 7.34
C ARG A 24 -10.33 -0.07 5.88
N ALA A 25 -11.31 -0.13 4.98
CA ALA A 25 -11.07 -0.14 3.54
C ALA A 25 -10.38 1.14 3.07
N ILE A 26 -10.81 2.30 3.56
CA ILE A 26 -10.17 3.60 3.25
C ILE A 26 -8.69 3.58 3.64
N VAL A 27 -8.37 3.20 4.88
CA VAL A 27 -6.97 3.15 5.36
C VAL A 27 -6.13 2.12 4.60
N THR A 28 -6.72 0.99 4.24
CA THR A 28 -6.03 -0.06 3.49
C THR A 28 -5.72 0.38 2.07
N ILE A 29 -6.69 1.00 1.39
CA ILE A 29 -6.51 1.55 0.04
C ILE A 29 -5.44 2.64 0.04
N ALA A 30 -5.38 3.47 1.09
CA ALA A 30 -4.35 4.50 1.22
C ALA A 30 -2.92 3.95 1.19
N GLY A 31 -2.72 2.69 1.58
CA GLY A 31 -1.43 2.01 1.54
C GLY A 31 -1.02 1.53 0.14
N ILE A 32 -1.94 1.42 -0.83
CA ILE A 32 -1.64 0.93 -2.19
C ILE A 32 -1.94 1.94 -3.29
N ILE A 33 -2.72 2.97 -2.99
CA ILE A 33 -3.14 3.94 -4.00
C ILE A 33 -1.97 4.68 -4.68
N PRO A 34 -0.78 4.91 -4.06
CA PRO A 34 0.34 5.51 -4.78
C PRO A 34 0.84 4.67 -5.97
N ASP A 35 0.75 3.33 -5.87
CA ASP A 35 1.19 2.41 -6.94
C ASP A 35 0.39 2.56 -8.24
N LEU A 36 -0.74 3.27 -8.24
CA LEU A 36 -1.52 3.55 -9.45
C LEU A 36 -0.71 4.35 -10.48
N ASP A 37 0.30 5.13 -10.05
CA ASP A 37 1.21 5.81 -10.98
C ASP A 37 2.11 4.85 -11.77
N GLY A 38 2.19 3.58 -11.34
CA GLY A 38 2.86 2.50 -12.04
C GLY A 38 2.07 1.88 -13.20
N VAL A 39 0.79 2.22 -13.37
CA VAL A 39 -0.02 1.68 -14.49
C VAL A 39 0.48 2.16 -15.85
N GLY A 40 1.25 3.26 -15.89
CA GLY A 40 1.90 3.79 -17.09
C GLY A 40 2.78 2.77 -17.83
N ILE A 41 3.24 1.70 -17.15
CA ILE A 41 4.07 0.65 -17.77
C ILE A 41 3.35 -0.05 -18.93
N VAL A 42 2.03 -0.17 -18.85
CA VAL A 42 1.25 -0.80 -19.91
C VAL A 42 1.29 0.06 -21.18
N ALA A 43 1.13 1.37 -21.05
CA ALA A 43 1.20 2.28 -22.18
C ALA A 43 2.60 2.29 -22.81
N GLU A 44 3.65 2.28 -21.98
CA GLU A 44 5.02 2.26 -22.44
C GLU A 44 5.37 0.97 -23.18
N ILE A 45 5.05 -0.19 -22.61
CA ILE A 45 5.25 -1.50 -23.27
C ILE A 45 4.45 -1.60 -24.56
N LEU A 46 3.23 -1.08 -24.65
CA LEU A 46 2.44 -1.18 -25.89
C LEU A 46 2.94 -0.23 -26.99
N THR A 47 3.65 0.84 -26.65
CA THR A 47 4.02 1.90 -27.59
C THR A 47 5.53 2.06 -27.82
N HIS A 48 6.38 1.31 -27.13
CA HIS A 48 7.85 1.43 -27.23
C HIS A 48 8.44 1.30 -28.64
N HIS A 49 7.78 0.55 -29.54
CA HIS A 49 8.18 0.42 -30.94
C HIS A 49 7.45 1.37 -31.91
N SER A 50 6.60 2.26 -31.39
CA SER A 50 5.85 3.20 -32.23
C SER A 50 6.69 4.44 -32.59
N PRO A 51 6.31 5.20 -33.63
CA PRO A 51 7.00 6.46 -33.97
C PRO A 51 6.92 7.55 -32.88
N LYS A 52 6.01 7.41 -31.90
CA LYS A 52 5.80 8.33 -30.78
C LYS A 52 5.51 7.52 -29.50
N PRO A 53 6.53 6.93 -28.86
CA PRO A 53 6.34 6.11 -27.67
C PRO A 53 5.80 6.95 -26.50
N LEU A 54 4.94 6.35 -25.68
CA LEU A 54 4.43 6.94 -24.44
C LEU A 54 5.31 6.49 -23.28
N THR A 55 6.15 7.37 -22.75
CA THR A 55 7.11 7.11 -21.65
C THR A 55 6.48 7.28 -20.26
N TRP A 56 5.20 6.92 -20.10
CA TRP A 56 4.44 7.26 -18.90
C TRP A 56 4.97 6.60 -17.63
N TRP A 57 5.54 5.40 -17.72
CA TRP A 57 6.17 4.78 -16.56
C TRP A 57 7.46 5.54 -16.22
N SER A 58 8.32 5.70 -17.22
CA SER A 58 9.63 6.34 -17.03
C SER A 58 9.51 7.80 -16.53
N ASP A 59 8.49 8.54 -16.95
CA ASP A 59 8.33 9.96 -16.62
C ASP A 59 7.50 10.22 -15.35
N TYR A 60 6.57 9.33 -15.01
CA TYR A 60 5.57 9.60 -13.96
C TYR A 60 5.55 8.61 -12.79
N HIS A 61 6.14 7.42 -12.94
CA HIS A 61 6.24 6.48 -11.83
C HIS A 61 7.08 7.09 -10.70
N HIS A 62 6.59 7.01 -9.47
CA HIS A 62 7.13 7.73 -8.29
C HIS A 62 7.02 9.26 -8.29
N VAL A 63 6.49 9.90 -9.35
CA VAL A 63 6.30 11.36 -9.38
C VAL A 63 4.89 11.74 -8.97
N LEU A 64 3.87 11.05 -9.51
CA LEU A 64 2.47 11.44 -9.30
C LEU A 64 1.92 10.99 -7.94
N GLY A 65 2.17 9.74 -7.57
CA GLY A 65 1.60 9.10 -6.38
C GLY A 65 2.45 9.25 -5.12
N HIS A 66 3.74 9.54 -5.24
CA HIS A 66 4.68 9.39 -4.12
C HIS A 66 5.15 10.74 -3.56
N ASN A 67 4.21 11.60 -3.16
CA ASN A 67 4.52 12.93 -2.61
C ASN A 67 3.47 13.39 -1.59
N ILE A 68 3.81 14.43 -0.82
CA ILE A 68 2.93 14.98 0.23
C ILE A 68 1.64 15.60 -0.34
N GLY A 69 1.67 16.12 -1.57
CA GLY A 69 0.46 16.62 -2.22
C GLY A 69 -0.57 15.54 -2.48
N PHE A 70 -0.13 14.39 -3.00
CA PHE A 70 -0.99 13.23 -3.18
C PHE A 70 -1.42 12.65 -1.83
N CYS A 71 -0.54 12.59 -0.83
CA CYS A 71 -0.91 12.23 0.54
C CYS A 71 -2.04 13.13 1.07
N PHE A 72 -1.92 14.44 0.91
CA PHE A 72 -2.93 15.40 1.35
C PHE A 72 -4.28 15.16 0.66
N LEU A 73 -4.28 14.92 -0.67
CA LEU A 73 -5.48 14.56 -1.42
C LEU A 73 -6.13 13.28 -0.88
N VAL A 74 -5.34 12.22 -0.66
CA VAL A 74 -5.82 10.94 -0.14
C VAL A 74 -6.42 11.09 1.26
N VAL A 75 -5.77 11.86 2.15
CA VAL A 75 -6.28 12.16 3.50
C VAL A 75 -7.57 12.99 3.43
N LEU A 76 -7.64 13.98 2.54
CA LEU A 76 -8.83 14.80 2.35
C LEU A 76 -10.03 13.94 1.91
N VAL A 77 -9.82 13.09 0.90
CA VAL A 77 -10.85 12.13 0.44
C VAL A 77 -11.24 11.18 1.57
N ALA A 78 -10.29 10.67 2.34
CA ALA A 78 -10.56 9.82 3.50
C ALA A 78 -11.46 10.52 4.53
N VAL A 79 -11.21 11.80 4.87
CA VAL A 79 -12.04 12.57 5.81
C VAL A 79 -13.47 12.74 5.31
N PHE A 80 -13.67 12.94 4.00
CA PHE A 80 -15.00 13.08 3.41
C PHE A 80 -15.78 11.76 3.39
N LEU A 81 -15.08 10.64 3.16
CA LEU A 81 -15.72 9.32 3.06
C LEU A 81 -15.84 8.61 4.41
N ALA A 82 -14.96 8.88 5.38
CA ALA A 82 -14.92 8.12 6.61
C ALA A 82 -16.07 8.46 7.56
N THR A 83 -16.50 7.46 8.32
CA THR A 83 -17.41 7.67 9.46
C THR A 83 -16.63 8.17 10.68
N GLN A 84 -15.51 7.52 11.00
CA GLN A 84 -14.62 7.90 12.11
C GLN A 84 -13.49 8.80 11.61
N LYS A 85 -13.87 10.01 11.19
CA LYS A 85 -13.02 10.96 10.43
C LYS A 85 -11.60 11.10 10.97
N TRP A 86 -11.43 11.38 12.26
CA TRP A 86 -10.10 11.59 12.83
C TRP A 86 -9.22 10.34 12.83
N LYS A 87 -9.75 9.19 13.26
CA LYS A 87 -9.01 7.93 13.24
C LYS A 87 -8.64 7.53 11.81
N ALA A 88 -9.60 7.65 10.89
CA ALA A 88 -9.39 7.33 9.48
C ALA A 88 -8.35 8.26 8.85
N ALA A 89 -8.39 9.56 9.11
CA ALA A 89 -7.42 10.53 8.59
C ALA A 89 -5.99 10.23 9.07
N MET A 90 -5.82 10.03 10.38
CA MET A 90 -4.50 9.74 10.96
C MET A 90 -3.94 8.41 10.43
N LEU A 91 -4.76 7.36 10.38
CA LEU A 91 -4.31 6.05 9.90
C LEU A 91 -4.11 6.04 8.38
N THR A 92 -4.88 6.81 7.62
CA THR A 92 -4.66 7.02 6.17
C THR A 92 -3.31 7.68 5.94
N CYS A 93 -3.01 8.76 6.67
CA CYS A 93 -1.72 9.44 6.61
C CYS A 93 -0.58 8.47 6.98
N LEU A 94 -0.72 7.72 8.08
CA LEU A 94 0.27 6.73 8.49
C LEU A 94 0.47 5.62 7.44
N SER A 95 -0.61 5.04 6.93
CA SER A 95 -0.60 3.98 5.91
C SER A 95 0.13 4.44 4.65
N PHE A 96 -0.16 5.66 4.19
CA PHE A 96 0.51 6.28 3.06
C PHE A 96 2.01 6.49 3.30
N HIS A 97 2.42 6.99 4.47
CA HIS A 97 3.83 7.18 4.77
C HIS A 97 4.59 5.86 4.96
N LEU A 98 3.92 4.83 5.48
CA LEU A 98 4.49 3.48 5.54
C LEU A 98 4.74 2.92 4.14
N HIS A 99 3.84 3.19 3.19
CA HIS A 99 4.06 2.89 1.78
C HIS A 99 5.34 3.58 1.26
N LEU A 100 5.45 4.91 1.42
CA LEU A 100 6.65 5.65 0.98
C LEU A 100 7.93 5.11 1.61
N LEU A 101 7.89 4.78 2.90
CA LEU A 101 9.03 4.21 3.61
C LEU A 101 9.43 2.86 3.02
N CYS A 102 8.46 1.98 2.73
CA CYS A 102 8.70 0.68 2.12
C CYS A 102 9.35 0.81 0.74
N ASP A 103 9.01 1.84 -0.02
CA ASP A 103 9.64 2.08 -1.33
C ASP A 103 11.01 2.72 -1.24
N LEU A 104 11.19 3.67 -0.31
CA LEU A 104 12.49 4.27 -0.01
C LEU A 104 13.54 3.20 0.34
N VAL A 105 13.13 2.14 1.04
CA VAL A 105 14.06 1.08 1.46
C VAL A 105 14.15 -0.09 0.49
N GLY A 106 13.08 -0.43 -0.23
CA GLY A 106 12.96 -1.72 -0.91
C GLY A 106 12.34 -1.69 -2.30
N ALA A 107 12.45 -0.59 -3.04
CA ALA A 107 11.93 -0.47 -4.41
C ALA A 107 13.01 -0.30 -5.50
N ARG A 108 14.29 -0.58 -5.21
CA ARG A 108 15.35 -0.37 -6.21
C ARG A 108 15.08 -1.19 -7.48
N GLY A 109 15.16 -0.53 -8.63
CA GLY A 109 14.93 -1.09 -9.96
C GLY A 109 15.95 -2.15 -10.35
N PRO A 110 15.64 -2.97 -11.37
CA PRO A 110 16.54 -4.01 -11.88
C PRO A 110 17.83 -3.44 -12.49
N ASP A 111 17.79 -2.19 -12.94
CA ASP A 111 18.87 -1.38 -13.50
C ASP A 111 19.68 -0.62 -12.42
N LEU A 112 19.47 -0.94 -11.14
CA LEU A 112 20.03 -0.26 -9.97
C LEU A 112 19.49 1.17 -9.74
N HIS A 113 18.50 1.61 -10.52
CA HIS A 113 17.88 2.92 -10.32
C HIS A 113 17.10 2.95 -9.01
N GLN A 114 17.27 4.03 -8.23
CA GLN A 114 16.70 4.11 -6.88
C GLN A 114 15.23 4.58 -6.85
N TRP A 115 14.73 5.12 -7.96
CA TRP A 115 13.40 5.75 -8.04
C TRP A 115 13.21 6.80 -6.93
N PRO A 116 13.89 7.96 -7.02
CA PRO A 116 13.80 8.99 -5.99
C PRO A 116 12.36 9.42 -5.75
N ILE A 117 11.99 9.58 -4.48
CA ILE A 117 10.65 10.04 -4.08
C ILE A 117 10.70 11.58 -3.96
N PRO A 118 10.04 12.34 -4.85
CA PRO A 118 10.02 13.80 -4.81
C PRO A 118 9.04 14.29 -3.72
N TYR A 119 9.43 14.05 -2.46
CA TYR A 119 8.54 14.07 -1.30
C TYR A 119 7.74 15.36 -1.17
N LEU A 120 8.34 16.52 -1.47
CA LEU A 120 7.71 17.84 -1.29
C LEU A 120 6.79 18.29 -2.44
N LEU A 121 6.60 17.50 -3.50
CA LEU A 121 5.66 17.88 -4.56
C LEU A 121 4.23 18.05 -4.02
N PRO A 122 3.44 18.99 -4.58
CA PRO A 122 3.76 19.90 -5.68
C PRO A 122 4.46 21.20 -5.25
N PHE A 123 4.83 21.37 -3.98
CA PHE A 123 5.35 22.64 -3.46
C PHE A 123 6.82 22.87 -3.82
N SER A 124 7.62 21.81 -3.85
CA SER A 124 9.04 21.86 -4.21
C SER A 124 9.52 20.53 -4.76
N ASN A 125 10.40 20.58 -5.76
CA ASN A 125 11.10 19.41 -6.27
C ASN A 125 12.52 19.27 -5.68
N ALA A 126 12.89 20.07 -4.69
CA ALA A 126 14.25 20.11 -4.14
C ALA A 126 14.59 18.87 -3.29
N TRP A 127 13.59 18.22 -2.70
CA TRP A 127 13.81 17.09 -1.78
C TRP A 127 13.46 15.76 -2.45
N GLN A 128 14.50 15.12 -2.99
CA GLN A 128 14.43 13.81 -3.62
C GLN A 128 14.89 12.74 -2.62
N TRP A 129 13.94 12.09 -1.95
CA TRP A 129 14.24 11.04 -0.99
C TRP A 129 14.87 9.86 -1.70
N THR A 130 16.09 9.55 -1.28
CA THR A 130 16.91 8.42 -1.74
C THR A 130 17.62 7.86 -0.52
N TRP A 131 18.02 6.59 -0.58
CA TRP A 131 18.77 5.98 0.50
C TRP A 131 19.82 5.02 -0.06
N SER A 132 21.06 5.19 0.35
CA SER A 132 22.19 4.37 -0.13
C SER A 132 22.05 2.88 0.21
N GLY A 133 21.30 2.55 1.26
CA GLY A 133 21.02 1.16 1.65
C GLY A 133 19.84 0.51 0.92
N GLN A 134 19.20 1.20 -0.04
CA GLN A 134 18.01 0.69 -0.72
C GLN A 134 18.31 -0.62 -1.44
N TRP A 135 17.51 -1.65 -1.14
CA TRP A 135 17.65 -2.98 -1.73
C TRP A 135 16.70 -3.17 -2.93
N ALA A 136 17.03 -4.17 -3.75
CA ALA A 136 16.26 -4.52 -4.94
C ALA A 136 14.83 -4.95 -4.58
N LEU A 137 13.87 -4.67 -5.47
CA LEU A 137 12.47 -5.01 -5.29
C LEU A 137 12.22 -6.49 -4.90
N ASN A 138 13.03 -7.41 -5.44
CA ASN A 138 12.93 -8.85 -5.20
C ASN A 138 13.90 -9.38 -4.12
N ALA A 139 14.54 -8.52 -3.33
CA ALA A 139 15.48 -8.95 -2.30
C ALA A 139 14.77 -9.63 -1.12
N TRP A 140 15.51 -10.49 -0.41
CA TRP A 140 15.00 -11.24 0.74
C TRP A 140 14.35 -10.40 1.85
N PRO A 141 14.76 -9.14 2.16
CA PRO A 141 14.09 -8.35 3.19
C PRO A 141 12.62 -8.06 2.85
N ASN A 142 12.30 -7.82 1.57
CA ASN A 142 10.92 -7.65 1.13
C ASN A 142 10.12 -8.93 1.34
N MET A 143 10.69 -10.09 0.99
CA MET A 143 10.04 -11.39 1.21
C MET A 143 9.75 -11.60 2.71
N LEU A 144 10.70 -11.27 3.58
CA LEU A 144 10.51 -11.35 5.04
C LEU A 144 9.42 -10.41 5.53
N ILE A 145 9.39 -9.15 5.07
CA ILE A 145 8.36 -8.17 5.43
C ILE A 145 6.98 -8.68 4.99
N THR A 146 6.85 -9.21 3.77
CA THR A 146 5.60 -9.82 3.29
C THR A 146 5.17 -10.99 4.16
N MET A 147 6.09 -11.90 4.53
CA MET A 147 5.79 -13.03 5.41
C MET A 147 5.30 -12.58 6.79
N VAL A 148 5.95 -11.59 7.39
CA VAL A 148 5.54 -11.02 8.68
C VAL A 148 4.15 -10.37 8.56
N ALA A 149 3.92 -9.58 7.52
CA ALA A 149 2.63 -8.94 7.27
C ALA A 149 1.50 -9.97 7.08
N LEU A 150 1.78 -11.09 6.38
CA LEU A 150 0.86 -12.22 6.26
C LEU A 150 0.56 -12.87 7.60
N VAL A 151 1.58 -13.19 8.41
CA VAL A 151 1.39 -13.78 9.74
C VAL A 151 0.53 -12.90 10.62
N ILE A 152 0.80 -11.58 10.65
CA ILE A 152 -0.01 -10.62 11.40
C ILE A 152 -1.44 -10.58 10.84
N THR A 153 -1.60 -10.59 9.53
CA THR A 153 -2.91 -10.60 8.85
C THR A 153 -3.73 -11.82 9.26
N PHE A 154 -3.16 -13.02 9.20
CA PHE A 154 -3.84 -14.25 9.62
C PHE A 154 -4.20 -14.23 11.10
N ARG A 155 -3.28 -13.77 11.97
CA ARG A 155 -3.54 -13.66 13.42
C ARG A 155 -4.68 -12.69 13.72
N LEU A 156 -4.70 -11.53 13.07
CA LEU A 156 -5.76 -10.54 13.22
C LEU A 156 -7.08 -11.05 12.66
N ALA A 157 -7.08 -11.67 11.48
CA ALA A 157 -8.27 -12.22 10.86
C ALA A 157 -8.90 -13.30 11.75
N TRP A 158 -8.07 -14.20 12.26
CA TRP A 158 -8.47 -15.23 13.21
C TRP A 158 -9.09 -14.63 14.49
N LYS A 159 -8.45 -13.62 15.09
CA LYS A 159 -8.95 -12.99 16.32
C LYS A 159 -10.22 -12.14 16.10
N ARG A 160 -10.29 -11.37 15.01
CA ARG A 160 -11.32 -10.35 14.79
C ARG A 160 -12.53 -10.83 13.98
N GLY A 161 -12.41 -11.94 13.27
CA GLY A 161 -13.51 -12.54 12.52
C GLY A 161 -13.81 -11.87 11.18
N TYR A 162 -12.86 -11.11 10.64
CA TYR A 162 -12.89 -10.52 9.30
C TYR A 162 -11.47 -10.43 8.75
N SER A 163 -11.31 -10.47 7.43
CA SER A 163 -10.02 -10.48 6.73
C SER A 163 -9.98 -9.38 5.66
N PRO A 164 -8.85 -9.17 4.96
CA PRO A 164 -8.80 -8.25 3.83
C PRO A 164 -9.80 -8.59 2.71
N LEU A 165 -10.27 -9.84 2.62
CA LEU A 165 -11.29 -10.25 1.65
C LEU A 165 -12.62 -9.52 1.82
N GLU A 166 -12.89 -8.97 3.00
CA GLU A 166 -14.08 -8.16 3.25
C GLU A 166 -14.18 -6.96 2.29
N MET A 167 -13.09 -6.52 1.67
CA MET A 167 -13.11 -5.40 0.71
C MET A 167 -13.62 -5.80 -0.66
N PHE A 168 -13.50 -7.08 -1.01
CA PHE A 168 -13.86 -7.61 -2.33
C PHE A 168 -15.16 -8.42 -2.29
N SER A 169 -15.37 -9.23 -1.24
CA SER A 169 -16.56 -10.08 -1.13
C SER A 169 -16.82 -10.48 0.32
N SER A 170 -18.00 -10.10 0.83
CA SER A 170 -18.44 -10.51 2.17
C SER A 170 -18.69 -12.02 2.27
N LYS A 171 -19.02 -12.68 1.15
CA LYS A 171 -19.18 -14.14 1.11
C LYS A 171 -17.82 -14.83 1.23
N ALA A 172 -16.84 -14.41 0.45
CA ALA A 172 -15.49 -14.99 0.49
C ALA A 172 -14.84 -14.79 1.87
N ASP A 173 -15.01 -13.60 2.45
CA ASP A 173 -14.51 -13.29 3.79
C ASP A 173 -15.09 -14.23 4.85
N ARG A 174 -16.42 -14.40 4.89
CA ARG A 174 -17.07 -15.32 5.83
C ARG A 174 -16.58 -16.76 5.66
N THR A 175 -16.48 -17.25 4.43
CA THR A 175 -15.97 -18.60 4.15
C THR A 175 -14.52 -18.77 4.61
N PHE A 176 -13.68 -17.77 4.34
CA PHE A 176 -12.27 -17.78 4.74
C PHE A 176 -12.12 -17.82 6.26
N ILE A 177 -12.84 -16.94 6.98
CA ILE A 177 -12.80 -16.88 8.45
C ILE A 177 -13.32 -18.18 9.07
N ALA A 178 -14.43 -18.72 8.56
CA ALA A 178 -14.98 -19.98 9.03
C ALA A 178 -13.97 -21.13 8.87
N THR A 179 -13.34 -21.21 7.69
CA THR A 179 -12.31 -22.22 7.41
C THR A 179 -11.09 -22.06 8.32
N LEU A 180 -10.62 -20.83 8.51
CA LEU A 180 -9.45 -20.52 9.35
C LEU A 180 -9.68 -20.93 10.81
N ARG A 181 -10.83 -20.56 11.38
CA ARG A 181 -11.18 -20.89 12.77
C ARG A 181 -11.55 -22.37 12.97
N GLN A 182 -12.11 -23.02 11.96
CA GLN A 182 -12.34 -24.48 12.02
C GLN A 182 -11.02 -25.25 12.04
N ARG A 183 -10.04 -24.82 11.23
CA ARG A 183 -8.72 -25.45 11.18
C ARG A 183 -7.89 -25.19 12.42
N PHE A 184 -7.98 -23.97 12.96
CA PHE A 184 -7.27 -23.53 14.15
C PHE A 184 -8.29 -22.99 15.15
N PRO A 185 -8.91 -23.86 15.98
CA PRO A 185 -9.88 -23.41 16.98
C PRO A 185 -9.26 -22.41 17.94
N SER A 186 -10.01 -21.38 18.36
CA SER A 186 -9.60 -20.60 19.53
C SER A 186 -9.63 -21.51 20.75
N VAL A 187 -8.48 -21.63 21.40
CA VAL A 187 -8.47 -22.03 22.81
C VAL A 187 -9.00 -20.80 23.53
N ASP A 188 -10.31 -20.78 23.77
CA ASP A 188 -10.93 -19.66 24.49
C ASP A 188 -10.23 -19.51 25.85
N THR A 189 -9.76 -18.28 26.11
CA THR A 189 -9.44 -17.77 27.45
C THR A 189 -10.72 -17.34 28.15
#